data_AF-A0A024TRU2-F1
#
_entry.id   AF-A0A024TRU2-F1
#
_cell.length_a   1.000
_cell.length_b   1.000
_cell.length_c   1.000
_cell.angle_alpha   90.00
_cell.angle_beta   90.00
_cell.angle_gamma   90.00
#
_symmetry.space_group_name_H-M   'P 1'
#
loop_
_entity.id
_entity.type
_entity.pdbx_description
1 polymer ?
#
loop_
_entity_poly.entity_id
_entity_poly.type
_entity_poly.pdbx_seq_one_letter_code
_entity_poly.pdbx_strand_id
1 'polypeptide(L)'
;MSVLIKRNTAIPVKKTRVYTTEADYQTQVNVVIYEGERACVDHNNKLGEFTISGIERAKRGEPQVEVTFEIDANGILNVSAKDKKTHAKAETTISSNGGRLSQEDIDRMVADAEKYKKDDAEVLRKIEARNNLEGFIYRALEIAREKGDAAAENTIREAREWLEDHEEATLRELEDKKRSLERAIKY
;
A
#
# COMPACT_ATOMS: atom_id res chain seq x y z
N MET A 1 1.54 4.81 1.19
CA MET A 1 2.52 5.04 0.11
C MET A 1 3.84 4.36 0.47
N SER A 2 4.57 3.79 -0.50
CA SER A 2 5.88 3.18 -0.30
C SER A 2 6.92 3.88 -1.18
N VAL A 3 7.93 4.50 -0.57
CA VAL A 3 8.98 5.23 -1.29
C VAL A 3 10.13 4.28 -1.62
N LEU A 4 10.46 4.13 -2.91
CA LEU A 4 11.53 3.25 -3.40
C LEU A 4 12.83 4.00 -3.69
N ILE A 5 12.73 5.14 -4.36
CA ILE A 5 13.87 6.01 -4.69
C ILE A 5 13.61 7.36 -4.04
N LYS A 6 14.56 7.82 -3.22
CA LYS A 6 14.46 9.12 -2.54
C LYS A 6 14.90 10.23 -3.48
N ARG A 7 14.39 11.45 -3.28
CA ARG A 7 14.90 12.64 -3.97
C ARG A 7 16.40 12.81 -3.76
N ASN A 8 17.07 13.38 -4.77
CA ASN A 8 18.51 13.59 -4.83
C ASN A 8 19.36 12.31 -4.78
N THR A 9 18.77 11.14 -5.05
CA THR A 9 19.56 9.92 -5.26
C THR A 9 20.35 10.05 -6.56
N ALA A 10 21.66 9.74 -6.52
CA ALA A 10 22.50 9.76 -7.71
C ALA A 10 22.01 8.73 -8.75
N ILE A 11 21.88 9.16 -10.01
CA ILE A 11 21.52 8.31 -11.15
C ILE A 11 22.78 7.94 -11.95
N PRO A 12 22.84 6.75 -12.59
CA PRO A 12 21.80 5.72 -12.67
C PRO A 12 21.60 4.97 -11.34
N VAL A 13 20.35 4.58 -11.04
CA VAL A 13 20.00 3.85 -9.81
C VAL A 13 18.97 2.76 -10.07
N LYS A 14 19.10 1.65 -9.33
CA LYS A 14 18.16 0.53 -9.34
C LYS A 14 17.75 0.17 -7.91
N LYS A 15 16.44 0.05 -7.66
CA LYS A 15 15.88 -0.36 -6.37
C LYS A 15 14.76 -1.36 -6.57
N THR A 16 14.76 -2.41 -5.77
CA THR A 16 13.77 -3.47 -5.81
C THR A 16 13.13 -3.62 -4.44
N ARG A 17 11.81 -3.80 -4.40
CA ARG A 17 11.04 -4.11 -3.19
C ARG A 17 10.03 -5.21 -3.50
N VAL A 18 9.86 -6.12 -2.55
CA VAL A 18 8.85 -7.20 -2.63
C VAL A 18 7.53 -6.68 -2.05
N TYR A 19 6.47 -6.92 -2.80
CA TYR A 19 5.08 -6.66 -2.42
C TYR A 19 4.29 -7.97 -2.46
N THR A 20 3.06 -7.95 -1.95
CA THR A 20 2.16 -9.11 -1.92
C THR A 20 0.74 -8.68 -2.28
N THR A 21 -0.17 -9.64 -2.43
CA THR A 21 -1.59 -9.38 -2.71
C THR A 21 -2.33 -8.97 -1.45
N GLU A 22 -3.32 -8.11 -1.63
CA GLU A 22 -4.19 -7.60 -0.55
C GLU A 22 -5.40 -8.50 -0.33
N ALA A 23 -5.84 -9.23 -1.37
CA ALA A 23 -7.01 -10.10 -1.34
C ALA A 23 -6.68 -11.56 -1.69
N ASP A 24 -7.48 -12.47 -1.13
CA ASP A 24 -7.38 -13.91 -1.44
C ASP A 24 -7.71 -14.18 -2.89
N TYR A 25 -6.93 -15.08 -3.50
CA TYR A 25 -7.08 -15.52 -4.88
C TYR A 25 -7.00 -14.39 -5.92
N GLN A 26 -6.39 -13.27 -5.55
CA GLN A 26 -6.09 -12.15 -6.44
C GLN A 26 -5.11 -12.59 -7.53
N THR A 27 -5.55 -12.55 -8.79
CA THR A 27 -4.75 -12.99 -9.96
C THR A 27 -4.01 -11.86 -10.67
N GLN A 28 -4.23 -10.62 -10.24
CA GLN A 28 -3.65 -9.42 -10.82
C GLN A 28 -3.31 -8.38 -9.75
N VAL A 29 -2.21 -7.66 -9.91
CA VAL A 29 -1.79 -6.55 -9.02
C VAL A 29 -1.62 -5.30 -9.87
N ASN A 30 -2.28 -4.21 -9.47
CA ASN A 30 -2.08 -2.90 -10.09
C ASN A 30 -0.91 -2.18 -9.42
N VAL A 31 0.06 -1.74 -10.21
CA VAL A 31 1.22 -0.97 -9.76
C VAL A 31 1.03 0.46 -10.25
N VAL A 32 0.79 1.37 -9.30
CA VAL A 32 0.62 2.80 -9.56
C VAL A 32 1.88 3.56 -9.13
N ILE A 33 2.42 4.38 -10.04
CA ILE A 33 3.67 5.11 -9.85
C ILE A 33 3.37 6.58 -9.59
N TYR A 34 3.96 7.11 -8.52
CA TYR A 34 3.82 8.51 -8.11
C TYR A 34 5.18 9.18 -7.93
N GLU A 35 5.20 10.50 -8.14
CA GLU A 35 6.32 11.40 -7.87
C GLU A 35 5.87 12.49 -6.88
N GLY A 36 6.62 12.65 -5.80
CA GLY A 36 6.41 13.70 -4.81
C GLY A 36 6.91 13.32 -3.41
N GLU A 37 6.77 14.26 -2.47
CA GLU A 37 7.33 14.19 -1.12
C GLU A 37 6.26 14.05 -0.02
N ARG A 38 4.97 14.12 -0.36
CA ARG A 38 3.86 13.96 0.59
C ARG A 38 3.74 12.50 1.01
N ALA A 39 3.26 12.23 2.24
CA ALA A 39 3.10 10.85 2.71
C ALA A 39 1.89 10.13 2.08
N CYS A 40 0.86 10.90 1.70
CA CYS A 40 -0.33 10.41 1.02
C CYS A 40 -0.23 10.58 -0.50
N VAL A 41 -0.76 9.62 -1.26
CA VAL A 41 -0.66 9.61 -2.73
C VAL A 41 -1.52 10.67 -3.40
N ASP A 42 -2.60 11.13 -2.76
CA ASP A 42 -3.60 12.05 -3.33
C ASP A 42 -3.05 13.41 -3.72
N HIS A 43 -1.92 13.79 -3.13
CA HIS A 43 -1.28 15.08 -3.36
C HIS A 43 0.09 14.95 -4.04
N ASN A 44 0.44 13.74 -4.47
CA ASN A 44 1.61 13.49 -5.29
C ASN A 44 1.19 13.38 -6.76
N ASN A 45 2.14 13.59 -7.67
CA ASN A 45 1.90 13.52 -9.10
C ASN A 45 1.85 12.05 -9.56
N LYS A 46 0.77 11.62 -10.22
CA LYS A 46 0.68 10.27 -10.80
C LYS A 46 1.44 10.25 -12.12
N LEU A 47 2.51 9.46 -12.18
CA LEU A 47 3.33 9.32 -13.38
C LEU A 47 2.80 8.27 -14.35
N GLY A 48 2.17 7.22 -13.82
CA GLY A 48 1.65 6.13 -14.64
C GLY A 48 1.18 4.97 -13.79
N GLU A 49 0.60 3.97 -14.44
CA GLU A 49 0.23 2.70 -13.82
C GLU A 49 0.31 1.56 -14.82
N PHE A 50 0.48 0.35 -14.31
CA PHE A 50 0.38 -0.86 -15.11
C PHE A 50 -0.05 -2.02 -14.22
N THR A 51 -0.67 -3.03 -14.82
CA THR A 51 -1.13 -4.22 -14.11
C THR A 51 -0.30 -5.43 -14.49
N ILE A 52 0.21 -6.15 -13.49
CA ILE A 52 0.75 -7.49 -13.66
C ILE A 52 -0.39 -8.50 -13.48
N SER A 53 -0.61 -9.36 -14.47
CA SER A 53 -1.58 -10.45 -14.44
C SER A 53 -0.86 -11.81 -14.46
N GLY A 54 -1.58 -12.89 -14.17
CA GLY A 54 -0.99 -14.24 -14.12
C GLY A 54 -0.32 -14.56 -12.78
N ILE A 55 -0.77 -13.90 -11.71
CA ILE A 55 -0.42 -14.28 -10.34
C ILE A 55 -1.25 -15.52 -9.98
N GLU A 56 -0.60 -16.50 -9.35
CA GLU A 56 -1.27 -17.72 -8.90
C GLU A 56 -2.37 -17.39 -7.88
N ARG A 57 -3.47 -18.15 -7.93
CA ARG A 57 -4.54 -18.06 -6.95
C ARG A 57 -4.07 -18.62 -5.61
N ALA A 58 -3.52 -17.75 -4.77
CA ALA A 58 -3.03 -18.07 -3.43
C ALA A 58 -3.75 -17.23 -2.37
N LYS A 59 -3.55 -17.53 -1.08
CA LYS A 59 -4.07 -16.66 -0.01
C LYS A 59 -3.34 -15.31 -0.07
N ARG A 60 -3.99 -14.25 0.41
CA ARG A 60 -3.33 -12.93 0.54
C ARG A 60 -2.04 -13.06 1.34
N GLY A 61 -1.03 -12.27 1.02
CA GLY A 61 0.27 -12.36 1.69
C GLY A 61 1.20 -13.46 1.19
N GLU A 62 0.70 -14.47 0.46
CA GLU A 62 1.54 -15.55 -0.09
C GLU A 62 2.26 -15.17 -1.40
N PRO A 63 1.60 -14.54 -2.41
CA PRO A 63 2.29 -14.10 -3.61
C PRO A 63 3.41 -13.10 -3.30
N GLN A 64 4.53 -13.23 -3.99
CA GLN A 64 5.68 -12.34 -3.84
C GLN A 64 5.96 -11.66 -5.19
N VAL A 65 5.55 -10.40 -5.29
CA VAL A 65 5.75 -9.57 -6.49
C VAL A 65 6.94 -8.65 -6.27
N GLU A 66 8.03 -8.90 -6.98
CA GLU A 66 9.22 -8.04 -7.01
C GLU A 66 8.97 -6.85 -7.94
N VAL A 67 8.85 -5.66 -7.36
CA VAL A 67 8.74 -4.41 -8.12
C VAL A 67 10.09 -3.72 -8.10
N THR A 68 10.62 -3.43 -9.29
CA THR A 68 11.92 -2.84 -9.52
C THR A 68 11.79 -1.52 -10.24
N PHE A 69 12.37 -0.47 -9.66
CA PHE A 69 12.48 0.86 -10.23
C PHE A 69 13.91 1.06 -10.67
N GLU A 70 14.09 1.44 -11.94
CA GLU A 70 15.38 1.71 -12.55
C GLU A 70 15.34 3.07 -13.23
N ILE A 71 16.22 3.99 -12.80
CA ILE A 71 16.39 5.29 -13.45
C ILE A 71 17.73 5.27 -14.16
N ASP A 72 17.71 5.47 -15.47
CA ASP A 72 18.91 5.49 -16.30
C ASP A 72 19.68 6.82 -16.22
N ALA A 73 20.78 6.94 -16.95
CA ALA A 73 21.60 8.15 -17.00
C ALA A 73 20.87 9.36 -17.65
N ASN A 74 19.82 9.11 -18.43
CA ASN A 74 19.01 10.15 -19.07
C ASN A 74 17.83 10.58 -18.18
N GLY A 75 17.62 9.91 -17.03
CA GLY A 75 16.48 10.14 -16.15
C GLY A 75 15.20 9.45 -16.61
N ILE A 76 15.28 8.47 -17.51
CA ILE A 76 14.14 7.64 -17.91
C ILE A 76 13.88 6.60 -16.83
N LEU A 77 12.65 6.57 -16.31
CA LEU A 77 12.23 5.64 -15.28
C LEU A 77 11.63 4.38 -15.93
N ASN A 78 12.25 3.23 -15.72
CA ASN A 78 11.71 1.93 -16.04
C ASN A 78 11.21 1.26 -14.77
N VAL A 79 9.94 0.86 -14.77
CA VAL A 79 9.35 0.13 -13.65
C VAL A 79 8.91 -1.24 -14.14
N SER A 80 9.42 -2.28 -13.49
CA SER A 80 9.05 -3.67 -13.77
C SER A 80 8.48 -4.33 -12.53
N ALA A 81 7.51 -5.20 -12.71
CA ALA A 81 6.98 -6.10 -11.69
C ALA A 81 7.16 -7.54 -12.16
N LYS A 82 7.60 -8.41 -11.25
CA LYS A 82 7.77 -9.85 -11.51
C LYS A 82 7.25 -10.67 -10.35
N ASP A 83 6.34 -11.59 -10.60
CA ASP A 83 5.97 -12.59 -9.59
C ASP A 83 7.08 -13.65 -9.47
N LYS A 84 7.50 -13.94 -8.23
CA LYS A 84 8.61 -14.87 -7.99
C LYS A 84 8.26 -16.33 -8.29
N LYS A 85 6.98 -16.71 -8.21
CA LYS A 85 6.53 -18.10 -8.35
C LYS A 85 6.12 -18.42 -9.78
N THR A 86 5.24 -17.61 -10.38
CA THR A 86 4.74 -17.82 -11.75
C THR A 86 5.67 -17.25 -12.81
N HIS A 87 6.62 -16.39 -12.42
CA HIS A 87 7.47 -15.62 -13.32
C HIS A 87 6.69 -14.71 -14.28
N ALA A 88 5.39 -14.48 -14.00
CA ALA A 88 4.63 -13.44 -14.66
C ALA A 88 5.35 -12.10 -14.49
N LYS A 89 5.35 -11.28 -15.54
CA LYS A 89 6.03 -9.99 -15.55
C LYS A 89 5.22 -8.97 -16.33
N ALA A 90 5.29 -7.74 -15.87
CA ALA A 90 4.81 -6.58 -16.60
C ALA A 90 5.79 -5.42 -16.35
N GLU A 91 5.93 -4.53 -17.31
CA GLU A 91 6.81 -3.38 -17.19
C GLU A 91 6.21 -2.17 -17.91
N THR A 92 6.63 -1.00 -17.47
CA THR A 92 6.30 0.27 -18.12
C THR A 92 7.53 1.17 -18.11
N THR A 93 7.67 1.96 -19.17
CA THR A 93 8.69 2.99 -19.28
C THR A 93 8.01 4.34 -19.17
N ILE A 94 8.39 5.10 -18.15
CA ILE A 94 7.92 6.45 -17.92
C ILE A 94 9.03 7.39 -18.38
N SER A 95 8.88 7.87 -19.61
CA SER A 95 9.73 8.92 -20.17
C SER A 95 9.26 10.27 -19.65
N SER A 96 10.19 11.10 -19.16
CA SER A 96 9.93 12.48 -18.72
C SER A 96 9.71 13.44 -19.91
N ASN A 97 8.85 13.06 -20.87
CA ASN A 97 8.59 13.83 -22.09
C ASN A 97 7.49 14.88 -21.93
N GLY A 98 6.91 15.02 -20.73
CA GLY A 98 5.84 15.97 -20.43
C GLY A 98 6.14 16.80 -19.19
N GLY A 99 6.98 17.83 -19.33
CA GLY A 99 7.20 18.86 -18.32
C GLY A 99 7.95 18.39 -17.09
N ARG A 100 9.28 18.55 -17.09
CA ARG A 100 10.04 18.57 -15.83
C ARG A 100 9.39 19.61 -14.93
N LEU A 101 9.08 19.23 -13.68
CA LEU A 101 8.71 20.20 -12.65
C LEU A 101 9.76 21.31 -12.67
N SER A 102 9.33 22.57 -12.75
CA SER A 102 10.25 23.69 -12.63
C SER A 102 10.91 23.66 -11.26
N GLN A 103 12.07 24.31 -11.10
CA GLN A 103 12.70 24.41 -9.78
C GLN A 103 11.75 25.03 -8.76
N GLU A 104 10.93 25.99 -9.18
CA GLU A 104 9.90 26.64 -8.37
C GLU A 104 8.80 25.66 -7.93
N ASP A 105 8.36 24.77 -8.83
CA ASP A 105 7.37 23.73 -8.48
C ASP A 105 7.94 22.72 -7.50
N ILE A 106 9.19 22.30 -7.70
CA ILE A 106 9.90 21.39 -6.80
C ILE A 106 10.01 22.01 -5.40
N ASP A 107 10.45 23.26 -5.32
CA ASP A 107 10.63 23.96 -4.05
C ASP A 107 9.28 24.17 -3.33
N ARG A 108 8.21 24.47 -4.10
CA ARG A 108 6.84 24.53 -3.57
C ARG A 108 6.38 23.18 -3.02
N MET A 109 6.59 22.09 -3.75
CA MET A 109 6.21 20.74 -3.29
C MET A 109 6.92 20.36 -1.98
N VAL A 110 8.19 20.72 -1.85
CA VAL A 110 8.99 20.44 -0.65
C VAL A 110 8.53 21.29 0.53
N ALA A 111 8.26 22.57 0.29
CA ALA A 111 7.71 23.47 1.30
C ALA A 111 6.33 22.99 1.78
N ASP A 112 5.46 22.58 0.86
CA ASP A 112 4.14 22.02 1.18
C ASP A 112 4.27 20.71 1.97
N ALA A 113 5.18 19.81 1.57
CA ALA A 113 5.42 18.57 2.30
C ALA A 113 5.87 18.82 3.75
N GLU A 114 6.75 19.79 4.00
CA GLU A 114 7.15 20.12 5.38
C GLU A 114 6.03 20.83 6.15
N LYS A 115 5.25 21.70 5.48
CA LYS A 115 4.11 22.40 6.07
C LYS A 115 3.03 21.42 6.54
N TYR A 116 2.66 20.44 5.71
CA TYR A 116 1.58 19.48 5.99
C TYR A 116 2.07 18.20 6.66
N LYS A 117 3.35 18.09 7.00
CA LYS A 117 3.96 16.88 7.58
C LYS A 117 3.24 16.34 8.81
N LYS A 118 2.74 17.23 9.69
CA LYS A 118 2.00 16.83 10.88
C LYS A 118 0.64 16.23 10.51
N ASP A 119 -0.09 16.90 9.64
CA ASP A 119 -1.41 16.47 9.19
C ASP A 119 -1.31 15.15 8.41
N ASP A 120 -0.35 15.05 7.48
CA ASP A 120 -0.03 13.84 6.74
C ASP A 120 0.35 12.69 7.69
N ALA A 121 1.07 12.96 8.79
CA ALA A 121 1.40 11.94 9.79
C ALA A 121 0.18 11.46 10.59
N GLU A 122 -0.78 12.33 10.87
CA GLU A 122 -2.04 11.93 11.51
C GLU A 122 -2.90 11.07 10.58
N VAL A 123 -2.99 11.44 9.31
CA VAL A 123 -3.67 10.64 8.28
C VAL A 123 -2.99 9.28 8.13
N LEU A 124 -1.65 9.25 8.08
CA LEU A 124 -0.89 8.00 8.00
C LEU A 124 -1.16 7.09 9.19
N ARG A 125 -1.17 7.64 10.42
CA ARG A 125 -1.51 6.87 11.63
C ARG A 125 -2.92 6.29 11.57
N LYS A 126 -3.89 7.04 11.07
CA LYS A 126 -5.26 6.55 10.87
C LYS A 126 -5.30 5.40 9.85
N ILE A 127 -4.63 5.54 8.71
CA ILE A 127 -4.52 4.48 7.69
C ILE A 127 -3.84 3.24 8.28
N GLU A 128 -2.74 3.40 9.01
CA GLU A 128 -2.04 2.28 9.66
C GLU A 128 -2.92 1.59 10.69
N ALA A 129 -3.66 2.34 11.52
CA ALA A 129 -4.60 1.77 12.49
C ALA A 129 -5.71 0.97 11.80
N ARG A 130 -6.25 1.48 10.68
CA ARG A 130 -7.25 0.79 9.87
C ARG A 130 -6.70 -0.52 9.29
N ASN A 131 -5.54 -0.46 8.63
CA ASN A 131 -4.86 -1.63 8.05
C ASN A 131 -4.52 -2.67 9.11
N ASN A 132 -4.11 -2.22 10.30
CA ASN A 132 -3.82 -3.10 11.43
C ASN A 132 -5.08 -3.82 11.93
N LEU A 133 -6.21 -3.11 12.02
CA LEU A 133 -7.50 -3.70 12.41
C LEU A 133 -8.00 -4.69 11.36
N GLU A 134 -7.97 -4.33 10.08
CA GLU A 134 -8.35 -5.22 8.97
C GLU A 134 -7.47 -6.48 8.91
N GLY A 135 -6.16 -6.30 9.07
CA GLY A 135 -5.20 -7.39 9.17
C GLY A 135 -5.49 -8.32 10.35
N PHE A 136 -5.88 -7.75 11.49
CA PHE A 136 -6.26 -8.52 12.68
C PHE A 136 -7.58 -9.27 12.50
N ILE A 137 -8.63 -8.61 11.98
CA ILE A 137 -9.95 -9.21 11.69
C ILE A 137 -9.79 -10.46 10.84
N TYR A 138 -9.04 -10.37 9.75
CA TYR A 138 -8.83 -11.53 8.87
C TYR A 138 -8.09 -12.68 9.57
N ARG A 139 -6.98 -12.40 10.28
CA ARG A 139 -6.23 -13.45 11.00
C ARG A 139 -7.10 -14.09 12.08
N ALA A 140 -7.86 -13.28 12.81
CA ALA A 140 -8.77 -13.78 13.84
C ALA A 140 -9.87 -14.65 13.23
N LEU A 141 -10.42 -14.26 12.06
CA LEU A 141 -11.46 -15.01 11.37
C LEU A 141 -10.96 -16.39 10.92
N GLU A 142 -9.73 -16.46 10.42
CA GLU A 142 -9.08 -17.72 10.04
C GLU A 142 -8.94 -18.65 11.25
N ILE A 143 -8.41 -18.16 12.38
CA ILE A 143 -8.24 -18.95 13.60
C ILE A 143 -9.61 -19.39 14.16
N ALA A 144 -10.62 -18.52 14.17
CA ALA A 144 -11.95 -18.86 14.67
C ALA A 144 -12.61 -19.97 13.84
N ARG A 145 -12.46 -19.92 12.51
CA ARG A 145 -12.94 -20.98 11.60
C ARG A 145 -12.21 -22.30 11.80
N GLU A 146 -10.89 -22.28 11.99
CA GLU A 146 -10.11 -23.49 12.28
C GLU A 146 -10.53 -24.15 13.60
N LYS A 147 -10.89 -23.34 14.62
CA LYS A 147 -11.38 -23.83 15.91
C LYS A 147 -12.86 -24.19 15.94
N GLY A 148 -13.63 -23.81 14.91
CA GLY A 148 -15.08 -23.98 14.87
C GLY A 148 -15.84 -23.12 15.88
N ASP A 149 -15.27 -21.98 16.30
CA ASP A 149 -15.92 -21.07 17.25
C ASP A 149 -16.86 -20.10 16.52
N ALA A 150 -18.12 -20.51 16.40
CA ALA A 150 -19.16 -19.73 15.72
C ALA A 150 -19.46 -18.38 16.41
N ALA A 151 -19.27 -18.30 17.74
CA ALA A 151 -19.51 -17.05 18.48
C ALA A 151 -18.42 -16.04 18.16
N ALA A 152 -17.15 -16.46 18.21
CA ALA A 152 -16.02 -15.62 17.82
C ALA A 152 -16.12 -15.21 16.34
N GLU A 153 -16.47 -16.14 15.44
CA GLU A 153 -16.65 -15.83 14.02
C GLU A 153 -17.71 -14.74 13.81
N ASN A 154 -18.86 -14.83 14.49
CA ASN A 154 -19.91 -13.80 14.36
C ASN A 154 -19.43 -12.43 14.84
N THR A 155 -18.78 -12.36 16.01
CA THR A 155 -18.22 -11.09 16.53
C THR A 155 -17.17 -10.49 15.61
N ILE A 156 -16.35 -11.31 14.96
CA ILE A 156 -15.34 -10.85 13.99
C ILE A 156 -16.01 -10.30 12.73
N ARG A 157 -17.08 -10.93 12.24
CA ARG A 157 -17.85 -10.45 11.09
C ARG A 157 -18.53 -9.11 11.38
N GLU A 158 -19.13 -8.95 12.56
CA GLU A 158 -19.70 -7.67 13.00
C GLU A 158 -18.63 -6.55 13.07
N ALA A 159 -17.41 -6.89 13.49
CA ALA A 159 -16.31 -5.93 13.49
C ALA A 159 -15.83 -5.56 12.08
N ARG A 160 -15.91 -6.49 11.13
CA ARG A 160 -15.64 -6.24 9.72
C ARG A 160 -16.70 -5.33 9.11
N GLU A 161 -17.98 -5.63 9.30
CA GLU A 161 -19.09 -4.79 8.82
C GLU A 161 -18.98 -3.38 9.39
N TRP A 162 -18.71 -3.24 10.69
CA TRP A 162 -18.47 -1.94 11.30
C TRP A 162 -17.31 -1.18 10.62
N LEU A 163 -16.22 -1.86 10.25
CA LEU A 163 -15.08 -1.23 9.58
C LEU A 163 -15.44 -0.75 8.16
N GLU A 164 -16.26 -1.51 7.45
CA GLU A 164 -16.79 -1.18 6.13
C GLU A 164 -17.74 0.03 6.21
N ASP A 165 -18.63 0.08 7.22
CA ASP A 165 -19.58 1.18 7.43
C ASP A 165 -18.95 2.47 7.96
N HIS A 166 -17.78 2.39 8.60
CA HIS A 166 -17.09 3.54 9.22
C HIS A 166 -15.79 3.86 8.50
N GLU A 167 -15.86 4.18 7.20
CA GLU A 167 -14.70 4.63 6.40
C GLU A 167 -14.00 5.84 7.03
N GLU A 168 -14.78 6.76 7.61
CA GLU A 168 -14.27 7.98 8.21
C GLU A 168 -13.90 7.85 9.70
N ALA A 169 -13.92 6.65 10.28
CA ALA A 169 -13.58 6.41 11.69
C ALA A 169 -12.28 7.11 12.12
N THR A 170 -12.30 7.73 13.28
CA THR A 170 -11.14 8.39 13.87
C THR A 170 -10.09 7.36 14.32
N LEU A 171 -8.84 7.80 14.48
CA LEU A 171 -7.76 6.95 15.01
C LEU A 171 -8.17 6.26 16.32
N ARG A 172 -8.80 7.01 17.23
CA ARG A 172 -9.25 6.50 18.52
C ARG A 172 -10.32 5.42 18.38
N GLU A 173 -11.31 5.61 17.50
CA GLU A 173 -12.37 4.63 17.27
C GLU A 173 -11.80 3.33 16.68
N LEU A 174 -10.85 3.42 15.75
CA LEU A 174 -10.17 2.25 15.18
C LEU A 174 -9.38 1.47 16.25
N GLU A 175 -8.62 2.17 17.10
CA GLU A 175 -7.88 1.56 18.20
C GLU A 175 -8.80 0.95 19.27
N ASP A 176 -9.88 1.64 19.63
CA ASP A 176 -10.86 1.17 20.61
C ASP A 176 -11.62 -0.05 20.08
N LYS A 177 -12.02 -0.05 18.80
CA LYS A 177 -12.64 -1.21 18.14
C LYS A 177 -11.70 -2.39 18.13
N LYS A 178 -10.42 -2.19 17.78
CA LYS A 178 -9.39 -3.24 17.82
C LYS A 178 -9.24 -3.82 19.22
N ARG A 179 -9.09 -2.98 20.25
CA ARG A 179 -8.97 -3.42 21.64
C ARG A 179 -10.22 -4.16 22.12
N SER A 180 -11.41 -3.72 21.73
CA SER A 180 -12.66 -4.39 22.06
C SER A 180 -12.72 -5.78 21.43
N LEU A 181 -12.34 -5.88 20.15
CA LEU A 181 -12.33 -7.13 19.42
C LEU A 181 -11.30 -8.12 20.00
N GLU A 182 -10.10 -7.64 20.33
CA GLU A 182 -9.06 -8.43 21.00
C GLU A 182 -9.52 -8.99 22.35
N ARG A 183 -10.33 -8.24 23.11
CA ARG A 183 -10.90 -8.73 24.39
C ARG A 183 -12.01 -9.74 24.17
N ALA A 184 -12.84 -9.55 23.13
CA ALA A 184 -13.97 -10.42 22.86
C ALA A 184 -13.54 -11.81 22.35
N ILE A 185 -12.42 -11.89 21.61
CA ILE A 185 -11.91 -13.13 21.01
C ILE A 185 -10.77 -13.74 21.86
N LYS A 186 -10.60 -13.31 23.12
CA LYS A 186 -9.57 -13.89 23.98
C LYS A 186 -9.82 -15.38 24.17
N TYR A 187 -8.93 -16.18 23.56
CA TYR A 187 -8.69 -17.57 23.88
C TYR A 187 -8.08 -17.73 25.27
#